data_AF-A0ABC8DEX6-F1
#
_entry.id   AF-A0ABC8DEX6-F1
#
_cell.length_a   1.000
_cell.length_b   1.000
_cell.length_c   1.000
_cell.angle_alpha   90.00
_cell.angle_beta   90.00
_cell.angle_gamma   90.00
#
_symmetry.space_group_name_H-M   'P 1'
#
loop_
_entity.id
_entity.type
_entity.pdbx_description
1 polymer ?
#
loop_
_entity_poly.entity_id
_entity_poly.type
_entity_poly.pdbx_seq_one_letter_code
_entity_poly.pdbx_strand_id
1 'polypeptide(L)'
;MYKTINEWVDYIDGGCAVLHFDFHVFKKELSLKIQVVENKAECTHNILFQNAASVYFSADIGDMRLEKIDPEEYNWQVFEMSYHPEGIGNLSNAVIPEYQSNANFLIDMNSMLIAV
;
A
#
# COMPACT_ATOMS: atom_id res chain seq x y z
N MET A 1 13.09 -9.15 -15.43
CA MET A 1 12.59 -9.75 -14.19
C MET A 1 13.32 -9.10 -13.05
N TYR A 2 12.61 -8.28 -12.28
CA TYR A 2 13.15 -7.62 -11.08
C TYR A 2 13.61 -8.69 -10.09
N LYS A 3 14.80 -8.51 -9.51
CA LYS A 3 15.48 -9.47 -8.66
C LYS A 3 15.46 -9.08 -7.19
N THR A 4 15.17 -7.81 -6.90
CA THR A 4 15.17 -7.24 -5.55
C THR A 4 13.86 -6.53 -5.25
N ILE A 5 13.60 -6.31 -3.95
CA ILE A 5 12.42 -5.55 -3.51
C ILE A 5 12.50 -4.10 -4.00
N ASN A 6 13.67 -3.46 -3.92
CA ASN A 6 13.86 -2.07 -4.37
C ASN A 6 13.56 -1.91 -5.87
N GLU A 7 13.99 -2.85 -6.70
CA GLU A 7 13.66 -2.81 -8.14
C GLU A 7 12.14 -2.93 -8.40
N TRP A 8 11.40 -3.65 -7.55
CA TRP A 8 9.94 -3.67 -7.62
C TRP A 8 9.31 -2.37 -7.14
N VAL A 9 9.85 -1.80 -6.07
CA VAL A 9 9.39 -0.52 -5.52
C VAL A 9 9.59 0.59 -6.54
N ASP A 10 10.81 0.75 -7.07
CA ASP A 10 11.14 1.75 -8.10
C ASP A 10 10.25 1.60 -9.35
N TYR A 11 9.87 0.37 -9.67
CA TYR A 11 8.99 0.09 -10.80
C TYR A 11 7.55 0.55 -10.55
N ILE A 12 7.03 0.34 -9.34
CA ILE A 12 5.66 0.70 -8.94
C ILE A 12 5.55 2.21 -8.69
N ASP A 13 6.61 2.83 -8.18
CA ASP A 13 6.73 4.27 -7.90
C ASP A 13 6.54 5.13 -9.18
N GLY A 14 6.72 4.52 -10.36
CA GLY A 14 6.40 5.16 -11.65
C GLY A 14 4.90 5.37 -11.92
N GLY A 15 4.03 4.93 -11.01
CA GLY A 15 2.58 5.06 -11.10
C GLY A 15 1.92 3.84 -11.75
N CYS A 16 0.91 3.27 -11.08
CA CYS A 16 0.17 2.12 -11.61
C CYS A 16 -1.30 2.11 -11.17
N ALA A 17 -2.19 1.59 -12.00
CA ALA A 17 -3.59 1.42 -11.65
C ALA A 17 -3.77 0.25 -10.67
N VAL A 18 -4.63 0.44 -9.67
CA VAL A 18 -4.94 -0.56 -8.65
C VAL A 18 -6.24 -1.26 -9.04
N LEU A 19 -6.16 -2.56 -9.32
CA LEU A 19 -7.31 -3.38 -9.71
C LEU A 19 -7.94 -4.11 -8.52
N HIS A 20 -7.14 -4.40 -7.49
CA HIS A 20 -7.61 -5.10 -6.30
C HIS A 20 -6.69 -4.81 -5.11
N PHE A 21 -7.29 -4.64 -3.94
CA PHE A 21 -6.60 -4.51 -2.66
C PHE A 21 -7.42 -5.25 -1.61
N ASP A 22 -6.85 -6.27 -0.98
CA ASP A 22 -7.53 -7.07 0.05
C ASP A 22 -6.55 -7.50 1.15
N PHE A 23 -6.96 -7.31 2.41
CA PHE A 23 -6.22 -7.75 3.58
C PHE A 23 -6.94 -8.91 4.29
N HIS A 24 -6.36 -10.10 4.16
CA HIS A 24 -6.89 -11.30 4.78
C HIS A 24 -6.34 -11.46 6.21
N VAL A 25 -7.05 -10.91 7.19
CA VAL A 25 -6.63 -10.85 8.60
C VAL A 25 -6.21 -12.21 9.18
N PHE A 26 -6.96 -13.29 8.95
CA PHE A 26 -6.61 -14.61 9.50
C PHE A 26 -5.34 -15.24 8.92
N LYS A 27 -4.95 -14.83 7.70
CA LYS A 27 -3.72 -15.30 7.05
C LYS A 27 -2.58 -14.30 7.20
N LYS A 28 -2.87 -13.08 7.67
CA LYS A 28 -1.92 -11.96 7.71
C LYS A 28 -1.31 -11.71 6.33
N GLU A 29 -2.17 -11.71 5.31
CA GLU A 29 -1.79 -11.55 3.92
C GLU A 29 -2.45 -10.29 3.35
N LEU A 30 -1.65 -9.38 2.81
CA LEU A 30 -2.15 -8.27 2.01
C LEU A 30 -1.87 -8.59 0.54
N SER A 31 -2.93 -8.57 -0.27
CA SER A 31 -2.83 -8.74 -1.71
C SER A 31 -3.12 -7.43 -2.42
N LEU A 32 -2.23 -7.07 -3.34
CA LEU A 32 -2.31 -5.88 -4.17
C LEU A 32 -2.17 -6.31 -5.63
N LYS A 33 -3.22 -6.11 -6.43
CA LYS A 33 -3.20 -6.34 -7.86
C LYS A 33 -3.11 -5.00 -8.58
N ILE A 34 -2.07 -4.84 -9.37
CA ILE A 34 -1.80 -3.61 -10.13
C ILE A 34 -1.76 -3.88 -11.63
N GLN A 35 -2.00 -2.82 -12.39
CA GLN A 35 -1.82 -2.79 -13.83
C GLN A 35 -0.87 -1.65 -14.21
N VAL A 36 0.14 -1.99 -15.00
CA VAL A 36 1.15 -1.07 -15.53
C VAL A 36 1.09 -1.12 -17.06
N VAL A 37 1.27 0.02 -17.71
CA VAL A 37 1.36 0.09 -19.17
C VAL A 37 2.84 0.09 -19.59
N GLU A 38 3.29 -1.03 -20.16
CA GLU A 38 4.66 -1.20 -20.64
C GLU A 38 4.67 -1.37 -22.15
N ASN A 39 5.44 -0.57 -22.89
CA ASN A 39 5.58 -0.70 -24.34
C ASN A 39 4.22 -0.75 -25.09
N LYS A 40 3.21 0.00 -24.60
CA LYS A 40 1.82 0.01 -25.10
C LYS A 40 1.03 -1.28 -24.85
N ALA A 41 1.51 -2.17 -23.99
CA ALA A 41 0.80 -3.34 -23.51
C ALA A 41 0.45 -3.18 -22.03
N GLU A 42 -0.72 -3.69 -21.63
CA GLU A 42 -1.12 -3.73 -20.23
C GLU A 42 -0.56 -4.99 -19.57
N CYS A 43 0.28 -4.80 -18.56
CA CYS A 43 0.86 -5.85 -17.74
C CYS A 43 0.19 -5.84 -16.36
N THR A 44 -0.28 -7.00 -15.89
CA THR A 44 -0.87 -7.15 -14.57
C THR A 44 0.09 -7.86 -13.62
N HIS A 45 0.25 -7.32 -12.42
CA HIS A 45 1.08 -7.92 -11.37
C HIS A 45 0.24 -8.16 -10.11
N ASN A 46 0.46 -9.30 -9.46
CA ASN A 46 -0.09 -9.60 -8.15
C ASN A 46 1.05 -9.58 -7.13
N ILE A 47 0.99 -8.63 -6.21
CA ILE A 47 1.93 -8.47 -5.11
C ILE A 47 1.28 -9.04 -3.86
N LEU A 48 2.00 -9.91 -3.15
CA LEU A 48 1.53 -10.54 -1.93
C LEU A 48 2.51 -10.22 -0.80
N PHE A 49 2.05 -9.46 0.19
CA PHE A 49 2.75 -9.29 1.45
C PHE A 49 2.28 -10.40 2.40
N GLN A 50 3.23 -11.18 2.91
CA GLN A 50 2.94 -12.31 3.79
C GLN A 50 3.39 -12.01 5.22
N ASN A 51 2.69 -12.58 6.20
CA ASN A 51 2.95 -12.37 7.62
C ASN A 51 2.89 -10.88 8.05
N ALA A 52 2.07 -10.07 7.38
CA ALA A 52 1.87 -8.67 7.73
C ALA A 52 1.27 -8.57 9.15
N ALA A 53 2.04 -8.02 10.10
CA ALA A 53 1.64 -7.95 11.51
C ALA A 53 0.48 -6.97 11.72
N SER A 54 0.45 -5.91 10.92
CA SER A 54 -0.55 -4.84 10.91
C SER A 54 -0.62 -4.23 9.53
N VAL A 55 -1.78 -3.69 9.16
CA VAL A 55 -1.90 -2.75 8.04
C VAL A 55 -2.57 -1.51 8.59
N TYR A 56 -1.94 -0.36 8.41
CA TYR A 56 -2.52 0.94 8.75
C TYR A 56 -3.03 1.62 7.49
N PHE A 57 -4.14 2.32 7.63
CA PHE A 57 -4.81 3.06 6.58
C PHE A 57 -5.14 4.46 7.09
N SER A 58 -4.75 5.48 6.33
CA SER A 58 -5.20 6.86 6.49
C SER A 58 -5.76 7.35 5.16
N ALA A 59 -7.07 7.39 5.02
CA ALA A 59 -7.73 8.02 3.88
C ALA A 59 -7.59 9.53 3.95
N ASP A 60 -6.68 10.14 3.18
CA ASP A 60 -6.61 11.60 3.03
C ASP A 60 -6.10 12.37 4.28
N ILE A 61 -6.16 13.70 4.21
CA ILE A 61 -5.57 14.65 5.15
C ILE A 61 -6.67 15.40 5.92
N GLY A 62 -6.50 15.54 7.23
CA GLY A 62 -7.39 16.35 8.07
C GLY A 62 -8.80 15.77 8.14
N ASP A 63 -9.81 16.62 7.96
CA ASP A 63 -11.21 16.24 8.07
C ASP A 63 -11.70 15.41 6.87
N MET A 64 -10.98 15.42 5.74
CA MET A 64 -11.28 14.58 4.57
C MET A 64 -11.24 13.08 4.90
N ARG A 65 -10.51 12.69 5.96
CA ARG A 65 -10.51 11.33 6.52
C ARG A 65 -11.87 10.83 6.98
N LEU A 66 -12.77 11.75 7.31
CA LEU A 66 -14.10 11.45 7.81
C LEU A 66 -15.14 11.43 6.69
N GLU A 67 -14.77 11.87 5.48
CA GLU A 67 -15.66 11.89 4.33
C GLU A 67 -15.88 10.49 3.78
N LYS A 68 -17.04 10.29 3.17
CA LYS A 68 -17.37 9.02 2.51
C LYS A 68 -16.57 8.93 1.21
N ILE A 69 -15.80 7.87 1.06
CA ILE A 69 -15.16 7.52 -0.20
C ILE A 69 -16.20 6.85 -1.11
N ASP A 70 -16.35 7.36 -2.34
CA ASP A 70 -17.03 6.67 -3.43
C ASP A 70 -16.00 5.99 -4.34
N PRO A 71 -15.86 4.66 -4.32
CA PRO A 71 -14.84 3.96 -5.09
C PRO A 71 -14.94 4.18 -6.61
N GLU A 72 -16.13 4.52 -7.13
CA GLU A 72 -16.34 4.71 -8.57
C GLU A 72 -15.89 6.09 -9.07
N GLU A 73 -15.72 7.07 -8.16
CA GLU A 73 -15.27 8.42 -8.50
C GLU A 73 -13.75 8.54 -8.63
N TYR A 74 -13.01 7.54 -8.15
CA TYR A 74 -11.54 7.54 -8.18
C TYR A 74 -10.98 6.61 -9.25
N ASN A 75 -10.02 7.12 -10.00
CA ASN A 75 -9.07 6.27 -10.72
C ASN A 75 -8.00 5.83 -9.71
N TRP A 76 -8.22 4.71 -9.04
CA TRP A 76 -7.32 4.20 -7.99
C TRP A 76 -5.94 3.89 -8.56
N GLN A 77 -4.93 4.59 -8.07
CA GLN A 77 -3.56 4.51 -8.54
C GLN A 77 -2.60 4.55 -7.36
N VAL A 78 -1.54 3.75 -7.43
CA VAL A 78 -0.37 3.98 -6.58
C VAL A 78 0.38 5.18 -7.17
N PHE A 79 0.62 6.19 -6.35
CA PHE A 79 1.41 7.37 -6.70
C PHE A 79 2.85 7.25 -6.22
N GLU A 80 3.03 6.68 -5.03
CA GLU A 80 4.34 6.48 -4.44
C GLU A 80 4.38 5.13 -3.72
N MET A 81 5.51 4.44 -3.80
CA MET A 81 5.79 3.27 -2.97
C MET A 81 7.21 3.34 -2.45
N SER A 82 7.41 2.98 -1.18
CA SER A 82 8.74 2.91 -0.58
C SER A 82 8.93 1.66 0.26
N TYR A 83 10.18 1.24 0.39
CA TYR A 83 10.58 0.11 1.22
C TYR A 83 11.70 0.51 2.18
N HIS A 84 11.47 0.20 3.45
CA HIS A 84 12.35 0.48 4.57
C HIS A 84 12.71 -0.85 5.25
N PRO A 85 13.88 -1.43 4.96
CA PRO A 85 14.25 -2.76 5.47
C PRO A 85 14.34 -2.82 7.01
N GLU A 86 14.78 -1.73 7.63
CA GLU A 86 14.82 -1.58 9.10
C GLU A 86 13.49 -1.07 9.69
N GLY A 87 12.51 -0.83 8.82
CA GLY A 87 11.25 -0.17 9.11
C GLY A 87 11.39 1.33 9.37
N ILE A 88 10.24 2.02 9.48
CA ILE A 88 10.17 3.48 9.63
C ILE A 88 10.18 3.95 11.10
N GLY A 89 10.30 3.02 12.04
CA GLY A 89 10.20 3.26 13.47
C GLY A 89 8.84 2.87 14.05
N ASN A 90 8.76 2.82 15.38
CA ASN A 90 7.57 2.35 16.07
C ASN A 90 6.44 3.39 16.01
N LEU A 91 5.39 3.06 15.27
CA LEU A 91 4.08 3.67 15.37
C LEU A 91 3.39 3.11 16.61
N SER A 92 3.17 3.98 17.60
CA SER A 92 2.42 3.68 18.82
C SER A 92 1.11 4.45 18.86
N ASN A 93 0.05 3.85 19.41
CA ASN A 93 -1.23 4.53 19.63
C ASN A 93 -1.46 4.72 21.14
N ALA A 94 -1.77 5.95 21.57
CA ALA A 94 -1.99 6.26 22.99
C ALA A 94 -3.26 5.61 23.58
N VAL A 95 -4.24 5.28 22.72
CA VAL A 95 -5.52 4.67 23.11
C VAL A 95 -5.47 3.14 23.03
N ILE A 96 -4.61 2.58 22.18
CA ILE A 96 -4.40 1.14 22.03
C ILE A 96 -2.94 0.83 22.38
N PRO A 97 -2.61 0.62 23.67
CA PRO A 97 -1.23 0.47 24.13
C PRO A 97 -0.49 -0.71 23.47
N GLU A 98 -1.22 -1.75 23.08
CA GLU A 98 -0.71 -2.94 22.42
C GLU A 98 -0.36 -2.70 20.94
N TYR A 99 -0.80 -1.58 20.37
CA TYR A 99 -0.43 -1.21 19.01
C TYR A 99 1.01 -0.71 18.98
N GLN A 100 1.89 -1.60 18.51
CA GLN A 100 3.27 -1.32 18.14
C GLN A 100 3.45 -1.82 16.72
N SER A 101 3.68 -0.92 15.77
CA SER A 101 3.91 -1.26 14.37
C SER A 101 5.19 -0.61 13.88
N ASN A 102 6.01 -1.36 13.15
CA ASN A 102 7.18 -0.84 12.45
C ASN A 102 7.04 -1.21 10.98
N ALA A 103 6.33 -0.36 10.23
CA ALA A 103 6.01 -0.63 8.83
C ALA A 103 7.30 -0.67 7.99
N ASN A 104 7.37 -1.63 7.09
CA ASN A 104 8.45 -1.77 6.13
C ASN A 104 8.07 -1.19 4.78
N PHE A 105 6.78 -1.09 4.46
CA PHE A 105 6.32 -0.51 3.21
C PHE A 105 5.38 0.65 3.47
N LEU A 106 5.53 1.71 2.68
CA LEU A 106 4.56 2.78 2.54
C LEU A 106 4.06 2.79 1.10
N ILE A 107 2.75 2.94 0.94
CA ILE A 107 2.08 3.05 -0.35
C ILE A 107 1.16 4.26 -0.28
N ASP A 108 1.36 5.23 -1.16
CA ASP A 108 0.41 6.32 -1.37
C ASP A 108 -0.52 5.95 -2.52
N MET A 109 -1.82 5.90 -2.24
CA MET A 109 -2.87 5.60 -3.21
C MET A 109 -3.94 6.70 -3.18
N ASN A 110 -3.96 7.61 -4.14
CA ASN A 110 -4.93 8.71 -4.19
C ASN A 110 -5.02 9.50 -2.86
N SER A 111 -3.88 9.94 -2.31
CA SER A 111 -3.77 10.64 -1.02
C SER A 111 -4.06 9.76 0.20
N MET A 112 -4.20 8.46 0.01
CA MET A 112 -4.36 7.48 1.07
C MET A 112 -3.01 6.86 1.42
N LEU A 113 -2.58 7.04 2.66
CA LEU A 113 -1.40 6.38 3.16
C LEU A 113 -1.74 4.97 3.65
N ILE A 114 -1.08 3.97 3.08
CA ILE A 114 -1.12 2.59 3.52
C ILE A 114 0.27 2.25 4.06
N ALA A 115 0.34 1.79 5.32
CA ALA A 115 1.58 1.33 5.92
C ALA A 115 1.46 -0.17 6.27
N VAL A 116 2.42 -0.96 5.79
CA VAL A 116 2.46 -2.42 5.91
C VAL A 116 3.72 -2.87 6.65
#